data_AF-A0A2V6UEJ1-F1
#
_entry.id   AF-A0A2V6UEJ1-F1
#
_cell.length_a   1.000
_cell.length_b   1.000
_cell.length_c   1.000
_cell.angle_alpha   90.00
_cell.angle_beta   90.00
_cell.angle_gamma   90.00
#
_symmetry.space_group_name_H-M   'P 1'
#
loop_
_entity.id
_entity.type
_entity.pdbx_description
1 polymer ?
#
loop_
_entity_poly.entity_id
_entity_poly.type
_entity_poly.pdbx_seq_one_letter_code
_entity_poly.pdbx_strand_id
1 'polypeptide(L)'
;MRAGLVCALTLAFVPVSAAAQHAGHQHAPGGAPSEGHLKAQACLDEFDAVVRDGRGFGMAFAADQHGYPGPMHVLELKDRLGLTPEQETRVRAL
;
A
#
# COMPACT_ATOMS: atom_id res chain seq x y z
N MET A 1 18.70 -69.42 23.63
CA MET A 1 18.16 -68.85 24.89
C MET A 1 18.47 -67.36 24.93
N ARG A 2 17.48 -66.52 25.29
CA ARG A 2 17.53 -65.06 25.54
C ARG A 2 17.64 -64.20 24.27
N ALA A 3 16.58 -63.66 23.65
CA ALA A 3 15.45 -62.84 24.10
C ALA A 3 15.88 -61.51 24.76
N GLY A 4 15.47 -60.38 24.16
CA GLY A 4 15.76 -59.00 24.58
C GLY A 4 16.90 -58.43 23.74
N LEU A 5 16.73 -57.39 22.93
CA LEU A 5 16.25 -56.08 23.36
C LEU A 5 15.84 -55.30 22.10
N VAL A 6 14.55 -55.02 21.96
CA VAL A 6 14.03 -54.05 21.00
C VAL A 6 14.52 -52.68 21.47
N CYS A 7 15.61 -52.16 20.91
CA CYS A 7 16.03 -50.77 21.13
C CYS A 7 15.31 -49.89 20.11
N ALA A 8 14.24 -49.30 20.59
CA ALA A 8 13.27 -48.51 19.86
C ALA A 8 13.91 -47.36 19.07
N LEU A 9 13.50 -47.28 17.82
CA LEU A 9 13.57 -46.12 16.95
C LEU A 9 12.67 -45.02 17.56
N THR A 10 13.24 -43.96 18.12
CA THR A 10 12.49 -42.72 18.39
C THR A 10 13.30 -41.54 17.88
N LEU A 11 13.15 -41.26 16.59
CA LEU A 11 13.53 -40.01 15.97
C LEU A 11 12.60 -38.92 16.57
N ALA A 12 13.09 -38.16 17.54
CA ALA A 12 12.35 -37.05 18.13
C ALA A 12 12.27 -35.91 17.11
N PHE A 13 11.21 -35.91 16.31
CA PHE A 13 10.81 -34.74 15.54
C PHE A 13 10.32 -33.68 16.53
N VAL A 14 11.17 -32.72 16.88
CA VAL A 14 10.75 -31.54 17.63
C VAL A 14 10.11 -30.59 16.62
N PRO A 15 8.79 -30.32 16.68
CA PRO A 15 8.22 -29.29 15.84
C PRO A 15 8.69 -27.95 16.41
N VAL A 16 9.57 -27.27 15.67
CA VAL A 16 9.87 -25.87 15.93
C VAL A 16 8.61 -25.10 15.52
N SER A 17 7.77 -24.77 16.50
CA SER A 17 6.65 -23.85 16.27
C SER A 17 7.24 -22.48 15.93
N ALA A 18 7.27 -22.14 14.64
CA ALA A 18 7.50 -20.79 14.19
C ALA A 18 6.30 -19.94 14.63
N ALA A 19 6.37 -19.36 15.83
CA ALA A 19 5.47 -18.31 16.23
C ALA A 19 5.77 -17.09 15.36
N ALA A 20 5.08 -16.99 14.22
CA ALA A 20 5.06 -15.77 13.44
C ALA A 20 4.56 -14.65 14.35
N GLN A 21 5.43 -13.70 14.69
CA GLN A 21 5.06 -12.45 15.37
C GLN A 21 4.32 -11.58 14.36
N HIS A 22 3.10 -11.96 13.98
CA HIS A 22 2.17 -11.00 13.40
C HIS A 22 1.57 -10.25 14.60
N ALA A 23 2.29 -9.20 15.04
CA ALA A 23 1.72 -8.19 15.92
C ALA A 23 0.58 -7.53 15.15
N GLY A 24 -0.60 -8.14 15.21
CA GLY A 24 -1.80 -7.65 14.57
C GLY A 24 -2.07 -6.25 15.10
N HIS A 25 -2.18 -5.28 14.21
CA HIS A 25 -2.81 -4.01 14.50
C HIS A 25 -4.26 -4.31 14.90
N GLN A 26 -4.51 -4.48 16.19
CA GLN A 26 -5.85 -4.67 16.73
C GLN A 26 -6.61 -3.35 16.59
N HIS A 27 -7.40 -3.23 15.53
CA HIS A 27 -8.50 -2.27 15.49
C HIS A 27 -9.62 -2.81 16.39
N ALA A 28 -9.61 -2.42 17.67
CA ALA A 28 -10.69 -2.77 18.58
C ALA A 28 -11.98 -2.04 18.15
N PRO A 29 -13.07 -2.75 17.78
CA PRO A 29 -14.32 -2.10 17.46
C PRO A 29 -14.92 -1.56 18.76
N GLY A 30 -15.05 -0.23 18.87
CA GLY A 30 -15.66 0.44 20.04
C GLY A 30 -14.75 1.42 20.80
N GLY A 31 -13.49 1.58 20.41
CA GLY A 31 -12.63 2.66 20.92
C GLY A 31 -12.96 4.01 20.29
N ALA A 32 -12.75 5.10 21.03
CA ALA A 32 -12.79 6.44 20.45
C ALA A 32 -11.75 6.52 19.32
N PRO A 33 -12.07 7.13 18.16
CA PRO A 33 -11.13 7.22 17.06
C PRO A 33 -9.88 7.96 17.50
N SER A 34 -8.71 7.48 17.07
CA SER A 34 -7.46 8.19 17.35
C SER A 34 -7.46 9.57 16.69
N GLU A 35 -6.69 10.51 17.22
CA GLU A 35 -6.56 11.85 16.61
C GLU A 35 -6.14 11.79 15.14
N GLY A 36 -5.25 10.85 14.80
CA GLY A 36 -4.84 10.59 13.41
C GLY A 36 -6.00 10.11 12.54
N HIS A 37 -6.88 9.25 13.08
CA HIS A 37 -8.08 8.80 12.37
C HIS A 37 -9.07 9.94 12.13
N LEU A 38 -9.29 10.81 13.14
CA LEU A 38 -10.16 11.98 12.99
C LEU A 38 -9.64 12.96 11.93
N LYS A 39 -8.32 13.21 11.88
CA LYS A 39 -7.70 14.04 10.84
C LYS A 39 -7.85 13.43 9.44
N ALA A 40 -7.65 12.12 9.31
CA ALA A 40 -7.84 11.43 8.04
C ALA A 40 -9.30 11.51 7.57
N GLN A 41 -10.26 11.31 8.47
CA GLN A 41 -11.69 11.42 8.16
C GLN A 41 -12.05 12.84 7.72
N ALA A 42 -11.59 13.87 8.42
CA ALA A 42 -11.84 15.26 8.04
C ALA A 42 -11.25 15.60 6.65
N CYS A 43 -10.10 15.03 6.28
CA CYS A 43 -9.52 15.20 4.95
C CYS A 43 -10.37 14.54 3.86
N LEU A 44 -10.97 13.38 4.15
CA LEU A 44 -11.87 12.69 3.22
C LEU A 44 -13.19 13.45 3.04
N ASP A 45 -13.74 13.99 4.13
CA ASP A 45 -14.99 14.77 4.07
C ASP A 45 -14.80 16.06 3.23
N GLU A 46 -13.66 16.74 3.37
CA GLU A 46 -13.31 17.90 2.53
C GLU A 46 -13.13 17.49 1.06
N PHE A 47 -12.45 16.36 0.81
CA PHE A 47 -12.30 15.81 -0.53
C PHE A 47 -13.67 15.57 -1.20
N ASP A 48 -14.60 14.93 -0.50
CA ASP A 48 -15.95 14.66 -1.00
C ASP A 48 -16.72 15.95 -1.29
N ALA A 49 -16.56 16.98 -0.45
CA ALA A 49 -17.17 18.28 -0.66
C ALA A 49 -16.63 18.98 -1.93
N VAL A 50 -15.31 18.97 -2.13
CA VAL A 50 -14.66 19.57 -3.30
C VAL A 50 -15.07 18.86 -4.60
N VAL A 51 -15.21 17.53 -4.57
CA VAL A 51 -15.70 16.73 -5.70
C VAL A 51 -17.18 17.02 -5.96
N ARG A 52 -18.03 16.97 -4.93
CA ARG A 52 -19.49 17.21 -5.03
C ARG A 52 -19.81 18.61 -5.55
N ASP A 53 -19.05 19.61 -5.13
CA ASP A 53 -19.24 21.01 -5.56
C ASP A 53 -18.64 21.29 -6.95
N GLY A 54 -18.07 20.28 -7.63
CA GLY A 54 -17.49 20.42 -8.97
C GLY A 54 -16.19 21.24 -8.99
N ARG A 55 -15.62 21.58 -7.83
CA ARG A 55 -14.30 22.23 -7.73
C ARG A 55 -13.20 21.25 -8.10
N GLY A 56 -13.37 19.97 -7.71
CA GLY A 56 -12.47 18.85 -8.03
C GLY A 56 -10.98 19.16 -7.85
N PHE A 57 -10.15 18.41 -8.57
CA PHE A 57 -8.74 18.74 -8.86
C PHE A 57 -8.56 19.02 -10.36
N GLY A 58 -9.61 19.56 -11.00
CA GLY A 58 -9.70 19.65 -12.46
C GLY A 58 -9.58 18.28 -13.13
N MET A 59 -8.79 18.19 -14.20
CA MET A 59 -8.57 16.96 -14.96
C MET A 59 -7.74 15.91 -14.20
N ALA A 60 -7.05 16.27 -13.11
CA ALA A 60 -6.16 15.35 -12.40
C ALA A 60 -6.92 14.20 -11.73
N PHE A 61 -8.10 14.46 -11.16
CA PHE A 61 -8.91 13.42 -10.51
C PHE A 61 -9.53 12.44 -11.51
N ALA A 62 -10.03 12.95 -12.64
CA ALA A 62 -10.49 12.11 -13.74
C ALA A 62 -9.33 11.31 -14.37
N ALA A 63 -8.15 11.92 -14.49
CA ALA A 63 -6.95 11.26 -14.99
C ALA A 63 -6.54 10.09 -14.08
N ASP A 64 -6.51 10.28 -12.76
CA ASP A 64 -6.19 9.24 -11.78
C ASP A 64 -7.18 8.07 -11.86
N GLN A 65 -8.48 8.35 -11.86
CA GLN A 65 -9.53 7.34 -11.98
C GLN A 65 -9.50 6.55 -13.30
N HIS A 66 -8.92 7.13 -14.36
CA HIS A 66 -8.81 6.49 -15.67
C HIS A 66 -7.38 6.06 -16.02
N GLY A 67 -6.45 6.09 -15.06
CA GLY A 67 -5.08 5.65 -15.25
C GLY A 67 -4.27 6.51 -16.24
N TYR A 68 -4.69 7.76 -16.46
CA TYR A 68 -3.93 8.71 -17.27
C TYR A 68 -2.81 9.33 -16.42
N PRO A 69 -1.54 9.10 -16.77
CA PRO A 69 -0.42 9.63 -16.02
C PRO A 69 -0.33 11.15 -16.13
N GLY A 70 -0.15 11.83 -14.99
CA GLY A 70 0.12 13.28 -14.96
C GLY A 70 1.50 13.63 -15.52
N PRO A 71 1.80 14.93 -15.77
CA PRO A 71 3.07 15.38 -16.34
C PRO A 71 4.31 14.89 -15.57
N MET A 72 4.21 14.80 -14.25
CA MET A 72 5.29 14.25 -13.41
C MET A 72 5.64 12.80 -13.76
N HIS A 73 4.64 11.95 -14.03
CA HIS A 73 4.90 10.56 -14.36
C HIS A 73 5.55 10.40 -15.75
N VAL A 74 5.23 11.29 -16.68
CA VAL A 74 5.93 11.37 -17.98
C VAL A 74 7.39 11.76 -17.77
N LEU A 75 7.68 12.69 -16.87
CA LEU A 75 9.05 13.12 -16.54
C LEU A 75 9.86 12.04 -15.80
N GLU A 76 9.23 11.24 -14.92
CA GLU A 76 9.86 10.09 -14.27
C GLU A 76 10.31 9.02 -15.27
N LEU A 77 9.60 8.90 -16.39
CA LEU A 77 9.89 7.93 -17.44
C LEU A 77 10.71 8.50 -18.61
N LYS A 78 11.24 9.72 -18.48
CA LYS A 78 11.85 10.47 -19.59
C LYS A 78 12.91 9.71 -20.39
N ASP A 79 13.79 8.96 -19.70
CA ASP A 79 14.86 8.22 -20.36
C ASP A 79 14.32 6.99 -21.09
N ARG A 80 13.31 6.33 -20.51
CA ARG A 80 12.63 5.17 -21.11
C ARG A 80 11.79 5.57 -22.32
N LEU A 81 11.21 6.77 -22.29
CA LEU A 81 10.41 7.34 -23.37
C LEU A 81 11.26 8.05 -24.43
N GLY A 82 12.54 8.30 -24.16
CA GLY A 82 13.43 9.02 -25.07
C GLY A 82 12.99 10.46 -25.32
N LEU A 83 12.53 11.16 -24.27
CA LEU A 83 12.09 12.54 -24.40
C LEU A 83 13.23 13.44 -24.89
N THR A 84 12.96 14.26 -25.91
CA THR A 84 13.88 15.33 -26.30
C THR A 84 13.88 16.45 -25.25
N PRO A 85 14.93 17.28 -25.18
CA PRO A 85 14.97 18.43 -24.26
C PRO A 85 13.76 19.37 -24.43
N GLU A 86 13.30 19.56 -25.67
CA GLU A 86 12.13 20.39 -25.97
C GLU A 86 10.84 19.75 -25.47
N GLN A 87 10.71 18.42 -25.54
CA GLN A 87 9.58 17.69 -24.99
C GLN A 87 9.56 17.77 -23.46
N GLU A 88 10.70 17.54 -22.81
CA GLU A 88 10.83 17.65 -21.35
C GLU A 88 10.44 19.05 -20.86
N THR A 89 10.90 20.09 -21.57
CA THR A 89 10.57 21.49 -21.27
C THR A 89 9.07 21.78 -21.40
N ARG A 90 8.43 21.29 -22.47
CA ARG A 90 6.98 21.45 -22.64
C ARG A 90 6.18 20.72 -21.57
N VAL A 91 6.60 19.53 -21.17
CA VAL A 91 5.92 18.74 -20.13
C VAL A 91 6.05 19.40 -18.75
N ARG A 92 7.18 20.03 -18.42
CA ARG A 92 7.32 20.82 -17.17
C ARG A 92 6.45 22.07 -17.10
N ALA A 93 5.97 22.55 -18.26
CA ALA A 93 5.14 23.74 -18.36
C ALA A 93 3.62 23.43 -18.35
N LEU A 94 3.25 22.15 -18.23
CA LEU A 94 1.87 21.68 -18.02
C LEU A 94 1.54 21.66 -16.53
#